data_AF-A0A1T1APX6-F1
#
_entry.id   AF-A0A1T1APX6-F1
#
_cell.length_a   1.000
_cell.length_b   1.000
_cell.length_c   1.000
_cell.angle_alpha   90.00
_cell.angle_beta   90.00
_cell.angle_gamma   90.00
#
_symmetry.space_group_name_H-M   'P 1'
#
loop_
_entity.id
_entity.type
_entity.pdbx_description
1 polymer ?
#
loop_
_entity_poly.entity_id
_entity_poly.type
_entity_poly.pdbx_seq_one_letter_code
_entity_poly.pdbx_strand_id
1 'polypeptide(L)'
;MQIEVEQARRLSVSLETLGERIARLAIGLGIKLNDQQAVQQVIDQAPPRGRGTSGRAAQAMSGGRRVVLLREELRGLLVLRYQLETVSLNQHGLELTREIVSLAEYRLEQRGFRPGANGPDADGLFNEH
;
A
#
# COMPACT_ATOMS: atom_id res chain seq x y z
N MET A 1 -14.79 -23.46 9.11
CA MET A 1 -14.98 -22.57 10.27
C MET A 1 -13.71 -22.19 11.03
N GLN A 2 -13.06 -23.03 11.85
CA GLN A 2 -11.87 -22.56 12.63
C GLN A 2 -10.67 -22.15 11.76
N ILE A 3 -10.47 -22.81 10.62
CA ILE A 3 -9.37 -22.51 9.67
C ILE A 3 -9.60 -21.17 8.96
N GLU A 4 -10.84 -20.84 8.58
CA GLU A 4 -11.19 -19.59 7.88
C GLU A 4 -11.02 -18.37 8.80
N VAL A 5 -11.37 -18.49 10.08
CA VAL A 5 -11.19 -17.40 11.07
C VAL A 5 -9.71 -17.08 11.28
N GLU A 6 -8.86 -18.10 11.37
CA GLU A 6 -7.41 -17.91 11.52
C GLU A 6 -6.77 -17.34 10.25
N GLN A 7 -7.22 -17.77 9.07
CA GLN A 7 -6.78 -17.20 7.79
C GLN A 7 -7.18 -15.73 7.66
N ALA A 8 -8.44 -15.39 7.96
CA ALA A 8 -8.93 -14.01 7.96
C ALA A 8 -8.13 -13.12 8.94
N ARG A 9 -7.81 -13.63 10.13
CA ARG A 9 -6.98 -12.93 11.11
C ARG A 9 -5.57 -12.66 10.58
N ARG A 10 -4.94 -13.64 9.94
CA ARG A 10 -3.60 -13.48 9.35
C ARG A 10 -3.59 -12.49 8.20
N LEU A 11 -4.62 -12.50 7.36
CA LEU A 11 -4.79 -11.52 6.29
C LEU A 11 -4.96 -10.11 6.84
N SER A 12 -5.78 -9.92 7.86
CA SER A 12 -5.94 -8.63 8.53
C SER A 12 -4.61 -8.10 9.10
N VAL A 13 -3.83 -8.92 9.79
CA VAL A 13 -2.50 -8.52 10.32
C VAL A 13 -1.52 -8.18 9.19
N SER A 14 -1.58 -8.92 8.08
CA SER A 14 -0.74 -8.67 6.90
C SER A 14 -1.10 -7.33 6.25
N LEU A 15 -2.39 -7.06 6.04
CA LEU A 15 -2.89 -5.79 5.49
C LEU A 15 -2.61 -4.60 6.41
N GLU A 16 -2.70 -4.79 7.72
CA GLU A 16 -2.34 -3.77 8.72
C GLU A 16 -0.85 -3.41 8.64
N THR A 17 0.02 -4.41 8.64
CA THR A 17 1.48 -4.22 8.55
C THR A 17 1.88 -3.55 7.23
N LEU A 18 1.26 -4.01 6.14
CA LEU A 18 1.46 -3.46 4.81
C LEU A 18 0.98 -2.01 4.74
N GLY A 19 -0.24 -1.75 5.24
CA GLY A 19 -0.86 -0.44 5.25
C GLY A 19 -0.08 0.59 6.07
N GLU A 20 0.49 0.19 7.22
CA GLU A 20 1.36 1.07 8.00
C GLU A 20 2.60 1.48 7.19
N ARG A 21 3.25 0.52 6.52
CA ARG A 21 4.44 0.82 5.72
C ARG A 21 4.10 1.70 4.52
N ILE A 22 3.00 1.41 3.81
CA ILE A 22 2.49 2.24 2.71
C ILE A 22 2.25 3.67 3.20
N ALA A 23 1.53 3.84 4.32
CA ALA A 23 1.20 5.15 4.86
C ALA A 23 2.46 5.95 5.23
N ARG A 24 3.43 5.33 5.90
CA ARG A 24 4.70 5.97 6.24
C ARG A 24 5.49 6.39 5.00
N LEU A 25 5.54 5.55 3.96
CA LEU A 25 6.21 5.86 2.70
C LEU A 25 5.50 7.01 1.97
N ALA A 26 4.17 6.97 1.88
CA ALA A 26 3.37 8.01 1.24
C ALA A 26 3.56 9.37 1.92
N ILE A 27 3.50 9.42 3.26
CA ILE A 27 3.78 10.63 4.05
C ILE A 27 5.21 11.13 3.78
N GLY A 28 6.20 10.23 3.83
CA GLY A 28 7.61 10.58 3.59
C GLY A 28 7.90 11.06 2.16
N LEU A 29 7.09 10.65 1.19
CA LEU A 29 7.20 11.03 -0.23
C LEU A 29 6.27 12.19 -0.62
N GLY A 30 5.38 12.64 0.27
CA GLY A 30 4.37 13.66 0.00
C GLY A 30 3.27 13.23 -0.97
N ILE A 31 3.00 11.92 -1.07
CA ILE A 31 2.01 11.35 -1.98
C ILE A 31 0.67 11.19 -1.25
N LYS A 32 -0.42 11.68 -1.86
CA LYS A 32 -1.78 11.57 -1.33
C LYS A 32 -2.46 10.32 -1.88
N LEU A 33 -2.40 9.21 -1.15
CA LEU A 33 -2.94 7.93 -1.61
C LEU A 33 -4.48 7.82 -1.53
N ASN A 34 -5.15 8.81 -0.95
CA ASN A 34 -6.60 8.94 -1.01
C ASN A 34 -7.10 9.48 -2.36
N ASP A 35 -6.19 9.85 -3.27
CA ASP A 35 -6.48 10.19 -4.65
C ASP A 35 -6.10 9.00 -5.56
N GLN A 36 -7.10 8.41 -6.21
CA GLN A 36 -6.90 7.26 -7.10
C GLN A 36 -5.98 7.58 -8.27
N GLN A 37 -5.93 8.84 -8.74
CA GLN A 37 -4.98 9.25 -9.77
C GLN A 37 -3.55 9.22 -9.26
N ALA A 38 -3.31 9.65 -8.02
CA ALA A 38 -1.99 9.60 -7.40
C ALA A 38 -1.52 8.15 -7.19
N VAL A 39 -2.44 7.25 -6.81
CA VAL A 39 -2.16 5.81 -6.72
C VAL A 39 -1.76 5.25 -8.09
N GLN A 40 -2.55 5.54 -9.13
CA GLN A 40 -2.29 5.07 -10.48
C GLN A 40 -0.93 5.57 -11.01
N GLN A 41 -0.59 6.83 -10.76
CA GLN A 41 0.71 7.40 -11.13
C GLN A 41 1.90 6.69 -10.46
N VAL A 42 1.74 6.24 -9.21
CA VAL A 42 2.77 5.47 -8.50
C VAL A 42 2.91 4.07 -9.11
N ILE A 43 1.80 3.45 -9.52
CA ILE A 43 1.79 2.11 -10.14
C ILE A 43 2.40 2.15 -11.55
N ASP A 44 2.06 3.16 -12.34
CA ASP A 44 2.47 3.29 -13.75
C ASP A 44 3.90 3.80 -13.96
N GLN A 45 4.52 4.37 -12.92
CA GLN A 45 5.91 4.80 -13.01
C GLN A 45 6.85 3.61 -13.24
N ALA A 46 7.41 3.55 -14.45
CA ALA A 46 8.47 2.61 -14.79
C ALA A 46 9.75 2.95 -13.98
N PRO A 47 10.50 1.94 -13.48
CA PRO A 47 11.73 2.19 -12.76
C PRO A 47 12.74 2.91 -13.66
N PRO A 48 13.47 3.92 -13.14
CA PRO A 48 14.47 4.62 -13.93
C PRO A 48 15.57 3.64 -14.34
N ARG A 49 15.76 3.47 -15.66
CA ARG A 49 16.83 2.63 -16.22
C ARG A 49 18.18 3.17 -15.72
N GLY A 50 18.88 2.37 -14.91
CA GLY A 50 20.10 2.79 -14.22
C GLY A 50 21.18 3.28 -15.19
N ARG A 51 21.57 4.55 -15.06
CA ARG A 51 22.77 5.08 -15.71
C ARG A 51 23.85 5.22 -14.63
N GLY A 52 24.85 4.33 -14.68
CA GLY A 52 25.96 4.33 -13.74
C GLY A 52 26.83 5.59 -13.89
N THR A 53 27.05 6.33 -12.80
CA THR A 53 27.95 7.49 -12.81
C THR A 53 28.71 7.62 -11.49
N SER A 54 29.98 8.00 -11.59
CA SER A 54 31.04 7.91 -10.59
C SER A 54 31.07 9.03 -9.53
N GLY A 55 31.59 8.66 -8.35
CA GLY A 55 32.41 9.50 -7.46
C GLY A 55 31.77 10.68 -6.72
N ARG A 56 31.53 11.81 -7.42
CA ARG A 56 31.10 13.08 -6.79
C ARG A 56 29.64 13.42 -7.04
N ALA A 57 29.03 12.89 -8.10
CA ALA A 57 27.58 12.91 -8.29
C ALA A 57 26.86 12.03 -7.25
N ALA A 58 27.56 11.07 -6.64
CA ALA A 58 27.01 10.06 -5.75
C ALA A 58 26.35 10.60 -4.46
N GLN A 59 26.77 11.78 -3.94
CA GLN A 59 26.18 12.35 -2.71
C GLN A 59 24.86 13.10 -2.95
N ALA A 60 24.78 13.96 -3.97
CA ALA A 60 23.51 14.58 -4.39
C ALA A 60 22.54 13.52 -4.97
N MET A 61 23.08 12.52 -5.66
CA MET A 61 22.31 11.35 -6.11
C MET A 61 21.94 10.39 -4.98
N SER A 62 22.55 10.46 -3.79
CA SER A 62 22.16 9.59 -2.66
C SER A 62 20.74 9.91 -2.19
N GLY A 63 20.40 11.20 -2.10
CA GLY A 63 19.03 11.64 -1.83
C GLY A 63 18.06 11.24 -2.94
N GLY A 64 18.42 11.48 -4.21
CA GLY A 64 17.61 11.08 -5.36
C GLY A 64 17.41 9.56 -5.46
N ARG A 65 18.45 8.77 -5.22
CA ARG A 65 18.43 7.31 -5.22
C ARG A 65 17.59 6.76 -4.07
N ARG A 66 17.67 7.38 -2.89
CA ARG A 66 16.80 7.02 -1.75
C ARG A 66 15.33 7.27 -2.10
N VAL A 67 15.00 8.41 -2.70
CA VAL A 67 13.63 8.72 -3.14
C VAL A 67 13.14 7.71 -4.19
N VAL A 68 13.99 7.34 -5.15
CA VAL A 68 13.68 6.29 -6.15
C VAL A 68 13.38 4.96 -5.46
N LEU A 69 14.25 4.51 -4.54
CA LEU A 69 14.05 3.25 -3.82
C LEU A 69 12.78 3.26 -2.97
N LEU A 70 12.49 4.36 -2.28
CA LEU A 70 11.26 4.49 -1.48
C LEU A 70 10.00 4.49 -2.36
N ARG A 71 10.07 5.07 -3.56
CA ARG A 71 8.98 4.99 -4.54
C ARG A 71 8.80 3.59 -5.11
N GLU A 72 9.89 2.90 -5.43
CA GLU A 72 9.86 1.51 -5.89
C GLU A 72 9.28 0.59 -4.82
N GLU A 73 9.67 0.80 -3.56
CA GLU A 73 9.09 0.10 -2.42
C GLU A 73 7.59 0.40 -2.31
N LEU A 74 7.18 1.67 -2.31
CA LEU A 74 5.77 2.07 -2.23
C LEU A 74 4.94 1.41 -3.33
N ARG A 75 5.43 1.44 -4.57
CA ARG A 75 4.80 0.79 -5.72
C ARG A 75 4.63 -0.71 -5.49
N GLY A 76 5.69 -1.40 -5.07
CA GLY A 76 5.65 -2.84 -4.79
C GLY A 76 4.64 -3.20 -3.71
N LEU A 77 4.57 -2.40 -2.63
CA LEU A 77 3.63 -2.63 -1.54
C LEU A 77 2.17 -2.36 -1.93
N LEU A 78 1.90 -1.33 -2.74
CA LEU A 78 0.57 -1.08 -3.29
C LEU A 78 0.09 -2.25 -4.15
N VAL A 79 0.93 -2.73 -5.07
CA VAL A 79 0.60 -3.91 -5.90
C VAL A 79 0.34 -5.14 -5.03
N LEU A 80 1.15 -5.36 -4.01
CA LEU A 80 0.95 -6.47 -3.07
C LEU A 80 -0.37 -6.33 -2.30
N ARG A 81 -0.76 -5.12 -1.87
CA ARG A 81 -2.04 -4.88 -1.17
C ARG A 81 -3.22 -5.28 -2.06
N TYR A 82 -3.25 -4.77 -3.30
CA TYR A 82 -4.30 -5.11 -4.25
C TYR A 82 -4.34 -6.60 -4.57
N GLN A 83 -3.19 -7.26 -4.68
CA GLN A 83 -3.14 -8.71 -4.89
C GLN A 83 -3.72 -9.48 -3.69
N LEU A 84 -3.41 -9.08 -2.46
CA LEU A 84 -3.96 -9.72 -1.25
C LEU A 84 -5.47 -9.51 -1.14
N GLU A 85 -5.95 -8.31 -1.43
CA GLU A 85 -7.38 -7.98 -1.47
C GLU A 85 -8.10 -8.80 -2.54
N THR A 86 -7.53 -8.89 -3.74
CA THR A 86 -8.08 -9.69 -4.85
C THR A 86 -8.12 -11.18 -4.49
N VAL A 87 -7.07 -11.73 -3.88
CA VAL A 87 -7.05 -13.12 -3.43
C VAL A 87 -8.09 -13.35 -2.33
N SER A 88 -8.22 -12.42 -1.37
CA SER A 88 -9.23 -12.49 -0.32
C SER A 88 -10.65 -12.48 -0.91
N LEU A 89 -10.94 -11.58 -1.85
CA LEU A 89 -12.22 -11.50 -2.55
C LEU A 89 -12.58 -12.83 -3.21
N ASN A 90 -11.62 -13.42 -3.93
CA ASN A 90 -11.82 -14.67 -4.66
C ASN A 90 -11.99 -15.88 -3.73
N GLN A 91 -11.38 -15.87 -2.54
CA GLN A 91 -11.41 -16.98 -1.60
C GLN A 91 -12.57 -16.92 -0.61
N HIS A 92 -12.90 -15.72 -0.14
CA HIS A 92 -13.81 -15.51 0.99
C HIS A 92 -15.06 -14.69 0.63
N GLY A 93 -15.12 -14.13 -0.58
CA GLY A 93 -16.20 -13.26 -1.01
C GLY A 93 -16.05 -11.82 -0.51
N LEU A 94 -17.00 -11.00 -0.94
CA LEU A 94 -16.99 -9.55 -0.72
C LEU A 94 -17.16 -9.17 0.75
N GLU A 95 -18.15 -9.74 1.44
CA GLU A 95 -18.49 -9.36 2.82
C GLU A 95 -17.31 -9.58 3.77
N LEU A 96 -16.74 -10.79 3.80
CA LEU A 96 -15.61 -11.08 4.69
C LEU A 96 -14.37 -10.25 4.33
N THR A 97 -14.14 -10.01 3.03
CA THR A 97 -13.01 -9.19 2.62
C THR A 97 -13.18 -7.74 3.07
N ARG A 98 -14.39 -7.19 2.96
CA ARG A 98 -14.70 -5.85 3.47
C ARG A 98 -14.47 -5.76 4.97
N GLU A 99 -14.89 -6.75 5.75
CA GLU A 99 -14.63 -6.79 7.20
C GLU A 99 -13.13 -6.83 7.51
N ILE A 100 -12.37 -7.67 6.80
CA ILE A 100 -10.92 -7.80 6.98
C ILE A 100 -10.19 -6.49 6.69
N VAL A 101 -10.51 -5.84 5.56
CA VAL A 101 -9.90 -4.56 5.14
C VAL A 101 -10.29 -3.45 6.11
N SER A 102 -11.59 -3.34 6.46
CA SER A 102 -12.09 -2.33 7.41
C SER A 102 -11.43 -2.47 8.78
N LEU A 103 -11.22 -3.69 9.26
CA LEU A 103 -10.52 -3.93 10.53
C LEU A 103 -9.06 -3.48 10.48
N ALA A 104 -8.37 -3.73 9.36
CA ALA A 104 -7.00 -3.26 9.17
C ALA A 104 -6.92 -1.73 9.13
N GLU A 105 -7.85 -1.07 8.43
CA GLU A 105 -7.95 0.39 8.33
C GLU A 105 -8.24 1.04 9.69
N TYR A 106 -9.22 0.50 10.42
CA TYR A 106 -9.52 0.93 11.79
C TYR A 106 -8.28 0.88 12.70
N ARG A 107 -7.46 -0.17 12.59
CA ARG A 107 -6.22 -0.27 13.38
C ARG A 107 -5.16 0.76 12.99
N LEU A 108 -5.11 1.16 11.72
CA LEU A 108 -4.23 2.25 11.29
C LEU A 108 -4.69 3.60 11.85
N GLU A 109 -5.99 3.84 11.88
CA GLU A 109 -6.56 5.04 12.51
C GLU A 109 -6.24 5.10 14.01
N GLN A 110 -6.37 3.97 14.72
CA GLN A 110 -5.97 3.87 16.13
C GLN A 110 -4.47 4.14 16.35
N ARG A 111 -3.63 3.98 15.31
CA ARG A 111 -2.21 4.34 15.32
C ARG A 111 -1.93 5.78 14.89
N GLY A 112 -2.96 6.58 14.63
CA GLY A 112 -2.87 7.99 14.28
C GLY A 112 -2.71 8.27 12.78
N PHE A 113 -2.88 7.27 11.91
CA PHE A 113 -2.97 7.50 10.48
C PHE A 113 -4.35 8.06 10.10
N ARG A 114 -4.40 8.88 9.05
CA ARG A 114 -5.68 9.39 8.52
C ARG A 114 -6.35 8.33 7.65
N PRO A 115 -7.69 8.34 7.52
CA PRO A 115 -8.38 7.57 6.50
C PRO A 115 -7.78 7.82 5.11
N GLY A 116 -7.60 6.73 4.35
CA GLY A 116 -6.98 6.76 3.03
C GLY A 116 -5.46 7.00 2.99
N ALA A 117 -4.77 6.97 4.13
CA ALA A 117 -3.31 7.18 4.17
C ALA A 117 -2.52 6.05 3.48
N ASN A 118 -3.12 4.87 3.32
CA ASN A 118 -2.53 3.67 2.74
C ASN A 118 -3.14 3.25 1.37
N GLY A 119 -3.96 4.11 0.75
CA GLY A 119 -4.72 3.79 -0.46
C GLY A 119 -6.18 4.24 -0.35
N PRO A 120 -7.03 3.95 -1.35
CA PRO A 120 -8.48 4.09 -1.20
C PRO A 120 -8.97 3.23 -0.03
N ASP A 121 -9.93 3.77 0.72
CA ASP A 121 -10.56 3.07 1.84
C ASP A 121 -11.44 1.91 1.35
N ALA A 122 -11.84 1.01 2.26
CA ALA A 122 -12.69 -0.12 1.93
C ALA A 122 -13.96 0.31 1.18
N ASP A 123 -14.56 1.44 1.56
CA ASP A 123 -15.76 1.95 0.90
C ASP A 123 -15.48 2.43 -0.53
N GLY A 124 -14.36 3.10 -0.78
CA GLY A 124 -13.90 3.48 -2.11
C GLY A 124 -13.48 2.30 -2.98
N LEU A 125 -13.07 1.17 -2.39
CA LEU A 125 -12.70 -0.05 -3.12
C LEU A 125 -13.92 -0.91 -3.52
N PHE A 126 -15.00 -0.88 -2.73
CA PHE A 126 -16.10 -1.83 -2.86
C PHE A 126 -17.45 -1.21 -3.25
N ASN A 127 -17.60 0.12 -3.24
CA ASN A 127 -18.86 0.80 -3.62
C ASN A 127 -18.92 1.28 -5.09
N GLU A 128 -18.02 0.85 -5.99
CA GLU A 128 -18.07 1.22 -7.43
C GLU A 128 -18.99 0.33 -8.31
N HIS A 129 -20.10 -0.19 -7.77
CA HIS A 129 -21.11 -0.94 -8.54
C HIS A 129 -22.54 -0.49 -8.28
#